data_AF-A0A522X7I0-F1
#
_entry.id   AF-A0A522X7I0-F1
#
_cell.length_a   1.000
_cell.length_b   1.000
_cell.length_c   1.000
_cell.angle_alpha   90.00
_cell.angle_beta   90.00
_cell.angle_gamma   90.00
#
_symmetry.space_group_name_H-M   'P 1'
#
loop_
_entity.id
_entity.type
_entity.pdbx_description
1 polymer ?
#
loop_
_entity_poly.entity_id
_entity_poly.type
_entity_poly.pdbx_seq_one_letter_code
_entity_poly.pdbx_strand_id
1 'polypeptide(L)'
;MTNPYRILTLNKISAQGLKRFPADTYQVGADIAEPDAILVRSQAMHDMEIPTSVKAVARAGAGTNNVPVKKMSARGVPVFNA
;
A
#
# COMPACT_ATOMS: atom_id res chain seq x y z
N MET A 1 -11.98 20.60 5.57
CA MET A 1 -12.25 19.14 5.49
C MET A 1 -11.01 18.49 4.91
N THR A 2 -10.35 17.63 5.67
CA THR A 2 -9.18 16.88 5.20
C THR A 2 -9.65 15.77 4.27
N ASN A 3 -9.06 15.65 3.09
CA ASN A 3 -9.38 14.56 2.16
C ASN A 3 -8.85 13.25 2.76
N PRO A 4 -9.62 12.14 2.75
CA PRO A 4 -9.16 10.87 3.31
C PRO A 4 -7.95 10.34 2.53
N TYR A 5 -7.02 9.68 3.22
CA TYR A 5 -5.89 9.00 2.59
C TYR A 5 -6.38 7.75 1.85
N ARG A 6 -5.97 7.60 0.60
CA ARG A 6 -6.43 6.52 -0.27
C ARG A 6 -5.44 5.36 -0.25
N ILE A 7 -5.90 4.17 0.12
CA ILE A 7 -5.08 2.97 0.25
C ILE A 7 -5.53 1.91 -0.74
N LEU A 8 -4.70 1.66 -1.75
CA LEU A 8 -4.90 0.57 -2.70
C LEU A 8 -4.54 -0.76 -2.04
N THR A 9 -5.47 -1.70 -2.03
CA THR A 9 -5.20 -3.09 -1.61
C THR A 9 -4.90 -3.96 -2.80
N LEU A 10 -3.75 -4.64 -2.78
CA LEU A 10 -3.38 -5.66 -3.74
C LEU A 10 -3.51 -7.05 -3.08
N ASN A 11 -4.34 -7.90 -3.67
CA ASN A 11 -4.84 -9.18 -3.12
C ASN A 11 -5.89 -9.05 -1.99
N LYS A 12 -6.39 -10.20 -1.54
CA LYS A 12 -7.22 -10.30 -0.33
C LYS A 12 -6.36 -10.00 0.91
N ILE A 13 -6.65 -8.88 1.55
CA ILE A 13 -6.10 -8.49 2.85
C ILE A 13 -7.11 -8.88 3.94
N SER A 14 -6.62 -9.30 5.11
CA SER A 14 -7.47 -9.66 6.24
C SER A 14 -8.37 -8.50 6.66
N ALA A 15 -9.68 -8.74 6.75
CA ALA A 15 -10.65 -7.77 7.24
C ALA A 15 -10.29 -7.25 8.65
N GLN A 16 -9.70 -8.10 9.50
CA GLN A 16 -9.24 -7.69 10.83
C GLN A 16 -8.11 -6.66 10.76
N GLY A 17 -7.19 -6.80 9.80
CA GLY A 17 -6.14 -5.82 9.54
C GLY A 17 -6.71 -4.52 8.99
N LEU A 18 -7.66 -4.60 8.06
CA LEU A 18 -8.29 -3.43 7.45
C LEU A 18 -9.09 -2.57 8.44
N LYS A 19 -9.62 -3.16 9.53
CA LYS A 19 -10.27 -2.42 10.63
C LYS A 19 -9.34 -1.41 11.33
N ARG A 20 -8.03 -1.48 11.11
CA ARG A 20 -7.05 -0.49 11.63
C ARG A 20 -7.01 0.81 10.82
N PHE A 21 -7.79 0.92 9.75
CA PHE A 21 -7.95 2.13 8.96
C PHE A 21 -9.35 2.72 9.17
N PRO A 22 -9.52 3.66 10.12
CA PRO A 22 -10.78 4.35 10.34
C PRO A 22 -11.30 5.06 9.07
N ALA A 23 -12.59 4.92 8.78
CA ALA A 23 -13.21 5.39 7.52
C ALA A 23 -13.31 6.92 7.41
N ASP A 24 -13.19 7.64 8.52
CA ASP A 24 -13.11 9.10 8.56
C ASP A 24 -11.77 9.65 8.05
N THR A 25 -10.72 8.83 8.12
CA THR A 25 -9.34 9.21 7.77
C THR A 25 -8.82 8.49 6.53
N TYR A 26 -9.35 7.28 6.25
CA TYR A 26 -8.85 6.42 5.19
C TYR A 26 -9.96 5.90 4.29
N GLN A 27 -9.70 5.92 2.98
CA GLN A 27 -10.46 5.18 1.98
C GLN A 27 -9.63 3.99 1.52
N VAL A 28 -10.08 2.77 1.80
CA VAL A 28 -9.34 1.54 1.49
C VAL A 28 -10.11 0.71 0.47
N GLY A 29 -9.46 0.26 -0.60
CA GLY A 29 -10.13 -0.54 -1.64
C GLY A 29 -9.20 -1.07 -2.72
N ALA A 30 -9.72 -1.99 -3.53
CA ALA A 30 -8.99 -2.56 -4.66
C ALA A 30 -9.02 -1.65 -5.91
N ASP A 31 -9.99 -0.74 -5.99
CA ASP A 31 -10.23 0.12 -7.15
C ASP A 31 -9.87 1.58 -6.83
N ILE A 32 -8.59 1.81 -6.49
CA ILE A 32 -8.05 3.14 -6.21
C ILE A 32 -6.96 3.46 -7.24
N ALA A 33 -7.27 4.36 -8.17
CA ALA A 33 -6.38 4.72 -9.28
C ALA A 33 -5.15 5.56 -8.83
N GLU A 34 -5.34 6.47 -7.88
CA GLU A 34 -4.30 7.39 -7.38
C GLU A 34 -4.08 7.18 -5.88
N PRO A 35 -3.49 6.06 -5.44
CA PRO A 35 -3.34 5.78 -4.02
C PRO A 35 -2.25 6.62 -3.35
N ASP A 36 -2.52 7.06 -2.13
CA ASP A 36 -1.51 7.60 -1.22
C ASP A 36 -0.62 6.49 -0.63
N ALA A 37 -1.16 5.28 -0.48
CA ALA A 37 -0.41 4.12 -0.01
C ALA A 37 -0.88 2.81 -0.66
N ILE A 38 0.00 1.81 -0.68
CA ILE A 38 -0.31 0.47 -1.17
C ILE A 38 -0.18 -0.54 -0.04
N LEU A 39 -1.21 -1.36 0.15
CA LEU A 39 -1.19 -2.52 1.04
C LEU A 39 -1.23 -3.80 0.21
N VAL A 40 -0.13 -4.51 0.16
CA VAL A 40 0.04 -5.71 -0.68
C VAL A 40 0.23 -6.96 0.17
N ARG A 41 -0.13 -8.14 -0.35
CA ARG A 41 0.25 -9.43 0.25
C ARG A 41 1.30 -10.16 -0.58
N SER A 42 0.87 -10.83 -1.64
CA SER A 42 1.69 -11.76 -2.43
C SER A 42 1.83 -11.35 -3.89
N GLN A 43 1.18 -10.28 -4.33
CA GLN A 43 1.31 -9.73 -5.67
C GLN A 43 2.70 -9.12 -5.87
N ALA A 44 3.38 -9.50 -6.94
CA ALA A 44 4.64 -8.88 -7.34
C ALA A 44 4.38 -7.45 -7.86
N MET A 45 5.12 -6.49 -7.32
CA MET A 45 5.09 -5.08 -7.70
C MET A 45 6.31 -4.66 -8.54
N HIS A 46 7.20 -5.59 -8.88
CA HIS A 46 8.44 -5.29 -9.61
C HIS A 46 8.18 -4.73 -11.01
N ASP A 47 7.16 -5.25 -11.69
CA ASP A 47 6.78 -4.86 -13.05
C ASP A 47 5.63 -3.84 -13.06
N MET A 48 5.15 -3.43 -11.89
CA MET A 48 4.08 -2.46 -11.78
C MET A 48 4.62 -1.03 -11.90
N GLU A 49 3.90 -0.19 -12.64
CA GLU A 49 4.05 1.25 -12.50
C GLU A 49 3.44 1.67 -11.16
N ILE A 50 4.27 2.22 -10.27
CA ILE A 50 3.85 2.66 -8.94
C ILE A 50 3.69 4.18 -9.02
N PRO A 51 2.45 4.72 -8.88
CA PRO A 51 2.19 6.16 -9.00
C PRO A 51 3.09 7.00 -8.11
N THR A 52 3.40 8.23 -8.53
CA THR A 52 4.21 9.18 -7.74
C THR A 52 3.48 9.66 -6.48
N SER A 53 2.15 9.54 -6.46
CA SER A 53 1.28 9.81 -5.31
C SER A 53 1.53 8.86 -4.13
N VAL A 54 2.12 7.68 -4.37
CA VAL A 54 2.41 6.69 -3.32
C VAL A 54 3.51 7.20 -2.38
N LYS A 55 3.11 7.40 -1.12
CA LYS A 55 3.95 7.85 0.00
C LYS A 55 4.45 6.70 0.85
N ALA A 56 3.78 5.55 0.85
CA ALA A 56 4.18 4.38 1.64
C ALA A 56 3.70 3.07 1.01
N VAL A 57 4.45 1.99 1.24
CA VAL A 57 4.03 0.62 0.90
C VAL A 57 4.12 -0.25 2.14
N ALA A 58 3.08 -1.04 2.41
CA ALA A 58 3.09 -2.03 3.47
C ALA A 58 2.81 -3.42 2.87
N ARG A 59 3.58 -4.42 3.30
CA ARG A 59 3.32 -5.82 2.97
C ARG A 59 2.71 -6.55 4.17
N ALA A 60 1.58 -7.21 3.94
CA ALA A 60 0.96 -8.13 4.89
C ALA A 60 1.70 -9.48 4.88
N GLY A 61 2.85 -9.53 5.55
CA GLY A 61 3.67 -10.73 5.76
C GLY A 61 5.14 -10.41 6.02
N ALA A 62 5.91 -11.42 6.44
CA ALA A 62 7.24 -11.22 7.03
C ALA A 62 8.33 -10.77 6.04
N GLY A 63 8.31 -11.24 4.80
CA GLY A 63 9.33 -10.87 3.81
C GLY A 63 9.02 -9.57 3.09
N THR A 64 9.87 -9.17 2.15
CA THR A 64 9.62 -8.03 1.23
C THR A 64 9.81 -8.38 -0.26
N ASN A 65 10.00 -9.66 -0.60
CA ASN A 65 10.32 -10.17 -1.96
C ASN A 65 9.34 -9.76 -3.06
N ASN A 66 8.15 -9.28 -2.71
CA ASN A 66 7.13 -8.85 -3.66
C ASN A 66 7.18 -7.36 -3.98
N VAL A 67 7.93 -6.56 -3.21
CA VAL A 67 8.00 -5.10 -3.32
C VAL A 67 9.37 -4.70 -3.86
N PRO A 68 9.47 -3.78 -4.84
CA PRO A 68 10.74 -3.28 -5.34
C PRO A 68 11.39 -2.31 -4.34
N VAL A 69 11.87 -2.81 -3.19
CA VAL A 69 12.36 -2.02 -2.04
C VAL A 69 13.39 -0.98 -2.47
N LYS A 70 14.41 -1.36 -3.26
CA LYS A 70 15.44 -0.42 -3.74
C LYS A 70 14.85 0.76 -4.51
N LYS A 71 13.86 0.51 -5.38
CA LYS A 71 13.17 1.56 -6.17
C LYS A 71 12.35 2.48 -5.26
N MET A 72 11.69 1.92 -4.24
CA MET A 72 10.91 2.69 -3.27
C MET A 72 11.81 3.55 -2.39
N SER A 73 12.91 2.99 -1.88
CA SER A 73 13.91 3.71 -1.10
C SER A 73 14.55 4.87 -1.89
N ALA A 74 14.89 4.67 -3.16
CA ALA A 74 15.42 5.74 -4.01
C ALA A 74 14.43 6.90 -4.22
N ARG A 75 13.13 6.63 -4.09
CA ARG A 75 12.05 7.63 -4.14
C ARG A 75 11.72 8.24 -2.77
N GLY A 76 12.38 7.82 -1.69
CA GLY A 76 12.02 8.21 -0.32
C GLY A 76 10.73 7.58 0.20
N VAL A 77 10.25 6.50 -0.43
CA VAL A 77 9.02 5.79 -0.04
C VAL A 77 9.40 4.64 0.93
N PRO A 78 8.98 4.69 2.21
CA PRO A 78 9.20 3.60 3.15
C PRO A 78 8.41 2.34 2.78
N VAL A 79 9.01 1.18 3.07
CA VAL A 79 8.38 -0.14 2.92
C VAL A 79 8.31 -0.82 4.30
N PHE A 80 7.09 -1.14 4.75
CA PHE A 80 6.83 -1.82 6.02
C PHE A 80 6.51 -3.31 5.78
N ASN A 81 6.88 -4.17 6.73
CA ASN A 81 6.50 -5.59 6.78
C ASN A 81 5.97 -5.95 8.19
N ALA A 82 5.48 -7.19 8.35
CA ALA A 82 4.92 -7.71 9.60
C ALA A 82 5.34 -9.16 9.84
#